data_AF-A0A3D1EPX1-F1
#
_entry.id   AF-A0A3D1EPX1-F1
#
_cell.length_a   1.000
_cell.length_b   1.000
_cell.length_c   1.000
_cell.angle_alpha   90.00
_cell.angle_beta   90.00
_cell.angle_gamma   90.00
#
_symmetry.space_group_name_H-M   'P 1'
#
loop_
_entity.id
_entity.type
_entity.pdbx_description
1 polymer ?
#
loop_
_entity_poly.entity_id
_entity_poly.type
_entity_poly.pdbx_seq_one_letter_code
_entity_poly.pdbx_strand_id
1 'polypeptide(L)'
;MAAEAHRRWHDPESSLGSPPGPTKRVFVEAIAAAPRLSEHRKMLFRAMHAELNTLRGANVGAVERSLRRAREARQDLVEAQAADFPDGFWDQPTA
;
A
#
# COMPACT_ATOMS: atom_id res chain seq x y z
N MET A 1 14.21 19.83 2.36
CA MET A 1 12.89 19.23 2.57
C MET A 1 12.73 17.84 1.92
N ALA A 2 13.08 17.62 0.65
CA ALA A 2 12.91 16.30 0.00
C ALA A 2 13.77 15.15 0.59
N ALA A 3 15.01 15.43 0.98
CA ALA A 3 15.93 14.43 1.53
C ALA A 3 15.53 13.89 2.92
N GLU A 4 14.70 14.63 3.65
CA GLU A 4 14.20 14.25 4.97
C GLU A 4 12.95 13.38 4.87
N ALA A 5 12.09 13.66 3.89
CA ALA A 5 10.98 12.80 3.50
C ALA A 5 11.44 11.44 2.97
N HIS A 6 12.55 11.41 2.21
CA HIS A 6 13.15 10.17 1.71
C HIS A 6 13.77 9.33 2.84
N ARG A 7 14.45 9.96 3.81
CA ARG A 7 15.01 9.25 4.98
C ARG A 7 13.93 8.61 5.85
N ARG A 8 12.81 9.31 6.07
CA ARG A 8 11.67 8.80 6.86
C ARG A 8 11.02 7.54 6.26
N TRP A 9 11.14 7.35 4.95
CA TRP A 9 10.64 6.16 4.25
C TRP A 9 11.56 4.94 4.42
N HIS A 10 12.83 5.15 4.73
CA HIS A 10 13.87 4.12 4.78
C HIS A 10 14.39 3.83 6.19
N ASP A 11 13.86 4.47 7.22
CA ASP A 11 14.29 4.27 8.61
C ASP A 11 13.38 3.25 9.36
N PRO A 12 13.87 2.04 9.67
CA PRO A 12 13.11 1.02 10.39
C PRO A 12 12.90 1.35 11.89
N GLU A 13 13.58 2.35 12.45
CA GLU A 13 13.55 2.67 13.89
C GLU A 13 12.36 3.57 14.30
N SER A 14 11.61 4.16 13.35
CA SER A 14 10.52 5.10 13.67
C SER A 14 9.18 4.44 14.04
N SER A 15 9.22 3.22 14.57
CA SER A 15 8.05 2.50 15.10
C SER A 15 7.95 2.64 16.62
N LEU A 16 7.94 3.88 17.14
CA LEU A 16 7.08 4.16 18.29
C LEU A 16 5.65 3.94 17.78
N GLY A 17 5.20 2.69 17.88
CA GLY A 17 4.14 2.12 17.06
C GLY A 17 2.95 3.08 16.95
N SER A 18 2.61 3.47 15.71
CA SER A 18 1.42 4.26 15.48
C SER A 18 0.23 3.62 16.19
N PRO A 19 -0.63 4.42 16.84
CA PRO A 19 -1.77 3.88 17.55
C PRO A 19 -2.57 2.96 16.60
N PRO A 20 -3.19 1.89 17.14
CA PRO A 20 -3.99 1.00 16.31
C PRO A 20 -5.01 1.81 15.51
N GLY A 21 -5.18 1.45 14.23
CA GLY A 21 -6.19 2.06 13.38
C GLY A 21 -7.61 1.88 13.97
N PRO A 22 -8.60 2.67 13.52
CA PRO A 22 -9.94 2.71 14.10
C PRO A 22 -10.58 1.32 14.29
N THR A 23 -10.51 0.46 13.28
CA THR A 23 -11.05 -0.90 13.35
C THR A 23 -10.37 -1.73 14.43
N LYS A 24 -9.03 -1.70 14.50
CA LYS A 24 -8.27 -2.47 15.50
C LYS A 24 -8.54 -1.95 16.91
N ARG A 25 -8.74 -0.65 17.10
CA ARG A 25 -9.08 -0.04 18.40
C ARG A 25 -10.36 -0.61 18.99
N VAL A 26 -11.43 -0.66 18.20
CA VAL A 26 -12.74 -1.18 18.66
C VAL A 26 -12.60 -2.61 19.20
N PHE A 27 -11.89 -3.49 18.47
CA PHE A 27 -11.67 -4.86 18.94
C PHE A 27 -10.80 -4.93 20.19
N VAL A 28 -9.72 -4.13 20.27
CA VAL A 28 -8.86 -4.09 21.46
C VAL A 28 -9.64 -3.66 22.70
N GLU A 29 -10.47 -2.63 22.58
CA GLU A 29 -11.33 -2.14 23.65
C GLU A 29 -12.35 -3.21 24.08
N ALA A 30 -13.03 -3.87 23.13
CA ALA A 30 -13.97 -4.95 23.42
C ALA A 30 -13.31 -6.17 24.08
N ILE A 31 -12.12 -6.58 23.60
CA ILE A 31 -11.34 -7.70 24.16
C ILE A 31 -10.86 -7.40 25.58
N ALA A 32 -10.52 -6.13 25.87
CA ALA A 32 -10.10 -5.69 27.18
C ALA A 32 -11.27 -5.69 28.17
N ALA A 33 -12.48 -5.32 27.72
CA ALA A 33 -13.69 -5.34 28.54
C ALA A 33 -14.22 -6.77 28.81
N ALA A 34 -13.92 -7.74 27.94
CA ALA A 34 -14.39 -9.12 28.10
C ALA A 34 -13.65 -9.88 29.24
N PRO A 35 -14.35 -10.75 30.02
CA PRO A 35 -13.71 -11.52 31.08
C PRO A 35 -12.54 -12.37 30.56
N ARG A 36 -11.45 -12.40 31.33
CA ARG A 36 -10.26 -13.21 30.99
C ARG A 36 -10.64 -14.67 30.87
N LEU A 37 -10.04 -15.36 29.91
CA LEU A 37 -10.27 -16.78 29.58
C LEU A 37 -11.70 -17.15 29.13
N SER A 38 -12.63 -16.20 29.02
CA SER A 38 -13.98 -16.47 28.51
C SER A 38 -13.99 -16.85 27.04
N GLU A 39 -14.95 -17.67 26.64
CA GLU A 39 -15.21 -17.96 25.23
C GLU A 39 -15.55 -16.69 24.44
N HIS A 40 -16.27 -15.75 25.06
CA HIS A 40 -16.55 -14.45 24.45
C HIS A 40 -15.26 -13.69 24.07
N ARG A 41 -14.28 -13.64 24.97
CA ARG A 41 -12.97 -13.03 24.68
C ARG A 41 -12.24 -13.74 23.55
N LYS A 42 -12.28 -15.08 23.50
CA LYS A 42 -11.68 -15.86 22.40
C LYS A 42 -12.36 -15.58 21.06
N MET A 43 -13.69 -15.48 21.05
CA MET A 43 -14.46 -15.11 19.85
C MET A 43 -14.08 -13.72 19.34
N LEU A 44 -13.98 -12.72 20.22
CA LEU A 44 -13.58 -11.36 19.86
C LEU A 44 -12.16 -11.33 19.24
N PHE A 45 -11.22 -12.09 19.78
CA PHE A 45 -9.89 -12.25 19.17
C PHE A 45 -9.98 -12.82 17.75
N ARG A 46 -10.74 -13.90 17.55
CA ARG A 46 -10.90 -14.52 16.22
C ARG A 46 -11.55 -13.57 15.22
N ALA A 47 -12.59 -12.85 15.64
CA ALA A 47 -13.27 -11.86 14.82
C ALA A 47 -12.33 -10.71 14.40
N MET A 48 -11.52 -10.19 15.34
CA MET A 48 -10.51 -9.17 15.04
C MET A 48 -9.52 -9.66 13.98
N HIS A 49 -9.02 -10.89 14.10
CA HIS A 49 -8.07 -11.44 13.12
C HIS A 49 -8.69 -11.64 11.74
N ALA A 50 -9.93 -12.12 11.67
CA ALA A 50 -10.65 -12.26 10.40
C ALA A 50 -10.83 -10.90 9.71
N GLU A 51 -11.28 -9.89 10.45
CA GLU A 51 -11.49 -8.54 9.92
C GLU A 51 -10.19 -7.91 9.40
N LEU A 52 -9.10 -7.99 10.18
CA LEU A 52 -7.80 -7.45 9.77
C LEU A 52 -7.23 -8.17 8.55
N ASN A 53 -7.48 -9.49 8.41
CA ASN A 53 -7.07 -10.23 7.22
C ASN A 53 -7.85 -9.79 5.98
N THR A 54 -9.15 -9.55 6.10
CA THR A 54 -10.00 -9.01 5.02
C THR A 54 -9.48 -7.65 4.55
N LEU A 55 -9.24 -6.73 5.50
CA LEU A 55 -8.73 -5.40 5.19
C LEU A 55 -7.34 -5.45 4.53
N ARG A 56 -6.45 -6.33 5.02
CA ARG A 56 -5.12 -6.54 4.41
C ARG A 56 -5.27 -7.02 2.96
N GLY A 57 -6.11 -8.02 2.70
CA GLY A 57 -6.34 -8.54 1.35
C GLY A 57 -6.89 -7.48 0.39
N ALA A 58 -7.88 -6.70 0.85
CA ALA A 58 -8.45 -5.59 0.08
C ALA A 58 -7.40 -4.53 -0.29
N ASN A 59 -6.55 -4.15 0.67
CA ASN A 59 -5.48 -3.17 0.48
C ASN A 59 -4.40 -3.68 -0.48
N VAL A 60 -3.95 -4.92 -0.33
CA VAL A 60 -2.97 -5.53 -1.25
C VAL A 60 -3.51 -5.52 -2.67
N GLY A 61 -4.76 -5.97 -2.87
CA GLY A 61 -5.38 -5.93 -4.20
C GLY A 61 -5.52 -4.53 -4.78
N ALA A 62 -5.81 -3.52 -3.95
CA ALA A 62 -5.89 -2.12 -4.39
C ALA A 62 -4.52 -1.57 -4.83
N VAL A 63 -3.46 -1.89 -4.08
CA VAL A 63 -2.08 -1.50 -4.41
C VAL A 63 -1.63 -2.19 -5.69
N GLU A 64 -1.84 -3.50 -5.83
CA GLU A 64 -1.49 -4.26 -7.04
C GLU A 64 -2.18 -3.70 -8.28
N ARG A 65 -3.49 -3.40 -8.20
CA ARG A 65 -4.23 -2.76 -9.29
C ARG A 65 -3.68 -1.38 -9.65
N SER A 66 -3.23 -0.62 -8.65
CA SER A 66 -2.66 0.71 -8.88
C SER A 66 -1.27 0.62 -9.52
N LEU A 67 -0.44 -0.32 -9.06
CA LEU A 67 0.87 -0.59 -9.63
C LEU A 67 0.78 -1.09 -11.08
N ARG A 68 -0.18 -1.98 -11.37
CA ARG A 68 -0.45 -2.44 -12.74
C ARG A 68 -0.81 -1.27 -13.66
N ARG A 69 -1.77 -0.42 -13.26
CA ARG A 69 -2.16 0.78 -14.03
C ARG A 69 -0.99 1.73 -14.26
N ALA A 70 -0.12 1.91 -13.26
CA ALA A 70 1.07 2.76 -13.41
C ALA A 70 2.07 2.19 -14.43
N ARG A 71 2.21 0.86 -14.51
CA ARG A 71 3.05 0.19 -15.51
C ARG A 71 2.48 0.31 -16.92
N GLU A 72 1.17 0.07 -17.06
CA GLU A 72 0.44 0.24 -18.32
C GLU A 72 0.59 1.67 -18.85
N ALA A 73 0.28 2.68 -18.03
CA ALA A 73 0.43 4.08 -18.42
C ALA A 73 1.87 4.45 -18.81
N ARG A 74 2.88 3.86 -18.16
CA ARG A 74 4.28 4.07 -18.51
C ARG A 74 4.62 3.43 -19.86
N GLN A 75 4.06 2.25 -20.16
CA GLN A 75 4.24 1.59 -21.45
C GLN A 75 3.59 2.40 -22.57
N ASP A 76 2.36 2.86 -22.38
CA ASP A 76 1.64 3.70 -23.35
C ASP A 76 2.44 4.97 -23.70
N LEU A 77 3.07 5.60 -22.71
CA LEU A 77 3.94 6.77 -22.93
C LEU A 77 5.18 6.44 -23.76
N VAL A 78 5.80 5.29 -23.54
CA VAL A 78 6.96 4.83 -24.32
C VAL A 78 6.56 4.56 -25.77
N GLU A 79 5.41 3.93 -25.98
CA GLU A 79 4.88 3.65 -27.32
C GLU A 79 4.48 4.94 -28.06
N ALA A 80 3.85 5.89 -27.38
CA ALA A 80 3.54 7.20 -27.95
C ALA A 80 4.83 7.95 -28.34
N GLN A 81 5.85 7.94 -27.48
CA GLN A 81 7.14 8.56 -27.79
C GLN A 81 7.83 7.91 -28.99
N ALA A 82 7.78 6.59 -29.12
CA ALA A 82 8.33 5.86 -30.26
C ALA A 82 7.54 6.14 -31.56
N ALA A 83 6.23 6.35 -31.47
CA ALA A 83 5.39 6.73 -32.61
C ALA A 83 5.66 8.18 -33.08
N ASP A 84 5.92 9.10 -32.15
CA ASP A 84 6.24 10.50 -32.46
C ASP A 84 7.64 10.67 -33.07
N PHE A 85 8.56 9.73 -32.80
CA PHE A 85 9.93 9.72 -33.33
C PHE A 85 10.28 8.35 -33.92
N PRO A 86 9.78 8.02 -35.13
CA PRO A 86 10.12 6.78 -35.78
C PRO A 86 11.63 6.72 -36.08
N ASP A 87 12.20 5.50 -36.01
CA ASP A 87 13.60 5.23 -36.29
C ASP A 87 14.05 5.94 -37.59
N GLY A 88 15.11 6.77 -37.50
CA GLY A 88 15.64 7.58 -38.60
C GLY A 88 15.38 9.10 -38.50
N PHE A 89 14.66 9.58 -37.49
CA PHE A 89 14.46 11.04 -37.27
C PHE A 89 15.77 11.81 -37.09
N TRP A 90 16.77 11.21 -36.42
CA TRP A 90 18.09 11.82 -36.17
C TRP A 90 19.12 11.62 -37.30
N ASP A 91 18.80 10.87 -38.36
CA ASP A 91 19.72 10.57 -39.47
C ASP A 91 19.62 11.57 -40.65
N GLN A 92 18.90 12.68 -40.49
CA GLN A 92 18.84 13.70 -41.54
C GLN A 92 20.12 14.57 -41.52
N PRO A 93 20.97 14.57 -42.57
CA PRO A 93 22.09 15.49 -42.66
C PRO A 93 21.52 16.91 -42.79
N THR A 94 21.93 17.81 -41.88
CA THR A 94 21.66 19.24 -42.03
C THR A 94 22.40 19.73 -43.27
N ALA A 95 21.64 20.08 -44.30
CA ALA A 95 22.13 20.68 -45.55
C ALA A 95 22.75 22.07 -45.32
#